data_AF-A0A6P9ANT9-F1
#
_entry.id   AF-A0A6P9ANT9-F1
#
_cell.length_a   1.000
_cell.length_b   1.000
_cell.length_c   1.000
_cell.angle_alpha   90.00
_cell.angle_beta   90.00
_cell.angle_gamma   90.00
#
_symmetry.space_group_name_H-M   'P 1'
#
loop_
_entity.id
_entity.type
_entity.pdbx_description
1 polymer ?
#
loop_
_entity_poly.entity_id
_entity_poly.type
_entity_poly.pdbx_seq_one_letter_code
_entity_poly.pdbx_strand_id
1 'polypeptide(L)'
;MAAESYPRSSIEDDFNYGTNVATASVHIRLAFLRKVYSILSVQILLTTVTSAAFLYSTTIRTFVHESPALLLMALFGSLALIVALTLYRHQYPVNLYLLFGFTFLEALTIAITVTFYEVSIVLQAFILTTTVFLALTVYTLQSKRDFSKTGAGLFTCLWILLLTSILKLFFNNEVVELVIAAAGALLFCGFIIYDTHLLMHKLSPEEYILAAINLYLDIINLFLHLLRLLEAFNKK
;
A
#
# COMPACT_ATOMS: atom_id res chain seq x y z
N MET A 1 -37.27 14.15 24.56
CA MET A 1 -36.42 14.15 23.36
C MET A 1 -35.20 14.98 23.69
N ALA A 2 -34.15 14.35 24.22
CA ALA A 2 -32.92 15.04 24.60
C ALA A 2 -32.17 15.40 23.31
N ALA A 3 -31.98 16.69 23.05
CA ALA A 3 -31.08 17.13 22.01
C ALA A 3 -29.66 16.75 22.47
N GLU A 4 -29.03 15.79 21.80
CA GLU A 4 -27.60 15.54 21.96
C GLU A 4 -26.85 16.82 21.60
N SER A 5 -26.41 17.55 22.62
CA SER A 5 -25.46 18.62 22.49
C SER A 5 -24.13 18.00 22.09
N TYR A 6 -23.87 17.90 20.79
CA TYR A 6 -22.52 17.69 20.29
C TYR A 6 -21.61 18.71 20.99
N PRO A 7 -20.56 18.27 21.72
CA PRO A 7 -19.62 19.23 22.31
C PRO A 7 -19.04 20.03 21.15
N ARG A 8 -19.43 21.32 21.07
CA ARG A 8 -18.88 22.23 20.07
C ARG A 8 -17.39 22.32 20.38
N SER A 9 -16.55 21.91 19.42
CA SER A 9 -15.13 22.20 19.48
C SER A 9 -14.95 23.68 19.77
N SER A 10 -14.03 24.01 20.66
CA SER A 10 -13.72 25.40 20.93
C SER A 10 -13.11 26.02 19.66
N ILE A 11 -13.29 27.32 19.42
CA ILE A 11 -12.64 28.00 18.27
C ILE A 11 -11.11 27.80 18.34
N GLU A 12 -10.56 27.64 19.54
CA GLU A 12 -9.15 27.32 19.79
C GLU A 12 -8.73 25.96 19.18
N ASP A 13 -9.63 24.98 19.13
CA ASP A 13 -9.37 23.67 18.52
C ASP A 13 -9.21 23.74 17.01
N ASP A 14 -9.92 24.65 16.33
CA ASP A 14 -9.82 24.84 14.88
C ASP A 14 -8.43 25.38 14.48
N PHE A 15 -7.81 26.21 15.33
CA PHE A 15 -6.44 26.69 15.11
C PHE A 15 -5.38 25.59 15.25
N ASN A 16 -5.71 24.47 15.91
CA ASN A 16 -4.77 23.38 16.10
C ASN A 16 -4.64 22.47 14.86
N TYR A 17 -5.64 22.41 13.97
CA TYR A 17 -5.66 21.46 12.84
C TYR A 17 -4.77 21.84 11.66
N GLY A 18 -4.39 23.12 11.53
CA GLY A 18 -3.55 23.61 10.43
C GLY A 18 -4.18 23.40 9.03
N THR A 19 -3.50 23.83 7.97
CA THR A 19 -3.93 23.56 6.58
C THR A 19 -3.47 22.19 6.08
N ASN A 20 -2.47 21.61 6.73
CA ASN A 20 -1.96 20.27 6.54
C ASN A 20 -1.37 19.72 7.85
N VAL A 21 -1.10 18.42 7.89
CA VAL A 21 -0.54 17.70 9.04
C VAL A 21 0.75 18.32 9.59
N ALA A 22 1.65 18.84 8.76
CA ALA A 22 2.90 19.45 9.21
C ALA A 22 2.69 20.79 9.94
N THR A 23 1.65 21.54 9.55
CA THR A 23 1.27 22.81 10.20
C THR A 23 0.39 22.65 11.43
N ALA A 24 -0.16 21.45 11.65
CA ALA A 24 -0.99 21.14 12.81
C ALA A 24 -0.16 21.13 14.11
N SER A 25 -0.84 21.23 15.26
CA SER A 25 -0.20 21.10 16.56
C SER A 25 0.51 19.74 16.68
N VAL A 26 1.59 19.69 17.46
CA VAL A 26 2.41 18.47 17.62
C VAL A 26 1.56 17.27 18.05
N HIS A 27 0.57 17.50 18.93
CA HIS A 27 -0.34 16.46 19.38
C HIS A 27 -1.18 15.88 18.23
N ILE A 28 -1.78 16.73 17.39
CA ILE A 28 -2.59 16.29 16.24
C ILE A 28 -1.74 15.56 15.22
N ARG A 29 -0.55 16.09 14.92
CA ARG A 29 0.40 15.47 13.99
C ARG A 29 0.79 14.06 14.43
N LEU A 30 1.12 13.88 15.72
CA LEU A 30 1.48 12.56 16.26
C LEU A 30 0.28 11.61 16.31
N ALA A 31 -0.92 12.12 16.63
CA ALA A 31 -2.15 11.32 16.61
C ALA A 31 -2.48 10.82 15.19
N PHE A 32 -2.35 11.70 14.19
CA PHE A 32 -2.50 11.35 12.77
C PHE A 32 -1.50 10.28 12.34
N LEU A 33 -0.20 10.50 12.59
CA LEU A 33 0.85 9.54 12.25
C LEU A 33 0.59 8.19 12.91
N ARG A 34 0.30 8.18 14.21
CA ARG A 34 -0.05 6.95 14.94
C ARG A 34 -1.20 6.22 14.25
N LYS A 35 -2.27 6.93 13.89
CA LYS A 35 -3.44 6.34 13.24
C LYS A 35 -3.10 5.73 11.88
N VAL A 36 -2.36 6.44 11.03
CA VAL A 36 -1.93 5.95 9.71
C VAL A 36 -1.08 4.68 9.85
N TYR A 37 -0.02 4.73 10.66
CA TYR A 37 0.88 3.58 10.81
C TYR A 37 0.24 2.42 11.58
N SER A 38 -0.73 2.67 12.48
CA SER A 38 -1.51 1.59 13.11
C SER A 38 -2.40 0.87 12.09
N ILE A 39 -3.11 1.61 11.22
CA ILE A 39 -3.89 1.01 10.14
C ILE A 39 -2.98 0.22 9.22
N LEU A 40 -1.89 0.83 8.75
CA LEU A 40 -0.92 0.19 7.87
C LEU A 40 -0.37 -1.11 8.47
N SER A 41 -0.03 -1.10 9.76
CA SER A 41 0.46 -2.29 10.47
C SER A 41 -0.58 -3.41 10.50
N VAL A 42 -1.86 -3.09 10.73
CA VAL A 42 -2.95 -4.08 10.66
C VAL A 42 -3.12 -4.62 9.25
N GLN A 43 -3.01 -3.78 8.22
CA GLN A 43 -3.09 -4.22 6.83
C GLN A 43 -1.97 -5.19 6.48
N ILE A 44 -0.72 -4.86 6.81
CA ILE A 44 0.43 -5.75 6.58
C ILE A 44 0.32 -7.04 7.40
N LEU A 45 -0.15 -6.97 8.65
CA LEU A 45 -0.36 -8.17 9.47
C LEU A 45 -1.41 -9.09 8.86
N LEU A 46 -2.55 -8.54 8.42
CA LEU A 46 -3.60 -9.31 7.75
C LEU A 46 -3.07 -9.99 6.48
N THR A 47 -2.32 -9.25 5.66
CA THR A 47 -1.70 -9.79 4.44
C THR A 47 -0.70 -10.89 4.75
N THR A 48 0.11 -10.72 5.80
CA THR A 48 1.11 -11.70 6.24
C THR A 48 0.45 -12.98 6.74
N VAL A 49 -0.56 -12.86 7.62
CA VAL A 49 -1.28 -14.01 8.17
C VAL A 49 -2.03 -14.78 7.07
N THR A 50 -2.71 -14.07 6.18
CA THR A 50 -3.41 -14.69 5.04
C THR A 50 -2.42 -15.40 4.12
N SER A 51 -1.30 -14.76 3.80
CA SER A 51 -0.24 -15.36 2.97
C SER A 51 0.37 -16.60 3.60
N ALA A 52 0.64 -16.57 4.91
CA ALA A 52 1.16 -17.73 5.64
C ALA A 52 0.14 -18.89 5.63
N ALA A 53 -1.15 -18.62 5.86
CA ALA A 53 -2.19 -19.64 5.82
C ALA A 53 -2.27 -20.33 4.45
N PHE A 54 -2.10 -19.59 3.35
CA PHE A 54 -2.12 -20.13 1.99
C PHE A 54 -0.84 -20.91 1.66
N LEU A 55 0.32 -20.44 2.12
CA LEU A 55 1.61 -21.10 1.89
C LEU A 55 1.73 -22.45 2.62
N TYR A 56 1.26 -22.52 3.87
CA TYR A 56 1.42 -23.72 4.71
C TYR A 56 0.28 -24.74 4.55
N SER A 57 -0.82 -24.38 3.89
CA SER A 57 -1.94 -25.30 3.64
C SER A 57 -1.92 -25.84 2.22
N THR A 58 -1.52 -27.11 2.07
CA THR A 58 -1.53 -27.80 0.77
C THR A 58 -2.92 -27.78 0.13
N THR A 59 -3.99 -27.96 0.92
CA THR A 59 -5.38 -27.95 0.42
C THR A 59 -5.76 -26.61 -0.17
N ILE A 60 -5.45 -25.51 0.52
CA ILE A 60 -5.75 -24.15 0.02
C ILE A 60 -4.93 -23.88 -1.24
N ARG A 61 -3.64 -24.24 -1.22
CA ARG A 61 -2.74 -24.09 -2.36
C ARG A 61 -3.30 -24.77 -3.61
N THR A 62 -3.61 -26.06 -3.54
CA THR A 62 -4.17 -26.80 -4.70
C THR A 62 -5.46 -26.15 -5.21
N PHE A 63 -6.37 -25.79 -4.29
CA PHE A 63 -7.64 -25.14 -4.66
C PHE A 63 -7.44 -23.82 -5.42
N VAL A 64 -6.54 -22.94 -4.97
CA VAL A 64 -6.31 -21.64 -5.63
C VAL A 64 -5.59 -21.78 -6.98
N HIS A 65 -4.73 -22.79 -7.14
CA HIS A 65 -4.10 -23.09 -8.43
C HIS A 65 -5.11 -23.63 -9.46
N GLU A 66 -6.13 -24.36 -9.01
CA GLU A 66 -7.22 -24.85 -9.87
C GLU A 66 -8.29 -23.78 -10.18
N SER A 67 -8.35 -22.71 -9.39
CA SER A 67 -9.38 -21.67 -9.50
C SER A 67 -8.80 -20.27 -9.79
N PRO A 68 -8.28 -20.00 -11.02
CA PRO A 68 -7.79 -18.67 -11.41
C PRO A 68 -8.82 -17.55 -11.24
N ALA A 69 -10.11 -17.88 -11.27
CA ALA A 69 -11.21 -16.94 -11.06
C ALA A 69 -11.15 -16.22 -9.71
N LEU A 70 -10.59 -16.86 -8.66
CA LEU A 70 -10.46 -16.25 -7.34
C LEU A 70 -9.49 -15.07 -7.35
N LEU A 71 -8.36 -15.21 -8.05
CA LEU A 71 -7.38 -14.14 -8.22
C LEU A 71 -8.00 -12.94 -8.96
N LEU A 72 -8.74 -13.22 -10.05
CA LEU A 72 -9.41 -12.17 -10.81
C LEU A 72 -10.51 -11.47 -9.99
N MET A 73 -11.30 -12.24 -9.24
CA MET A 73 -12.34 -11.69 -8.36
C MET A 73 -11.74 -10.79 -7.27
N ALA A 74 -10.64 -11.22 -6.66
CA ALA A 74 -9.93 -10.43 -5.66
C ALA A 74 -9.38 -9.13 -6.26
N LEU A 75 -8.75 -9.20 -7.44
CA LEU A 75 -8.18 -8.04 -8.14
C LEU A 75 -9.24 -7.03 -8.60
N PHE A 76 -10.30 -7.48 -9.29
CA PHE A 76 -11.36 -6.57 -9.74
C PHE A 76 -12.20 -6.06 -8.57
N GLY A 77 -12.38 -6.88 -7.54
CA GLY A 77 -13.05 -6.47 -6.31
C GLY A 77 -12.25 -5.42 -5.54
N SER A 78 -10.93 -5.54 -5.42
CA SER A 78 -10.10 -4.51 -4.76
C SER A 78 -10.14 -3.19 -5.53
N LEU A 79 -10.12 -3.24 -6.87
CA LEU A 79 -10.28 -2.06 -7.73
C LEU A 79 -11.66 -1.42 -7.57
N ALA A 80 -12.74 -2.20 -7.51
CA ALA A 80 -14.08 -1.66 -7.25
C ALA A 80 -14.16 -0.99 -5.86
N LEU A 81 -13.53 -1.60 -4.85
CA LEU A 81 -13.51 -1.05 -3.49
C LEU A 81 -12.67 0.22 -3.38
N ILE A 82 -11.58 0.39 -4.14
CA ILE A 82 -10.81 1.65 -4.14
C ILE A 82 -11.64 2.81 -4.71
N VAL A 83 -12.44 2.54 -5.75
CA VAL A 83 -13.38 3.53 -6.33
C VAL A 83 -14.46 3.88 -5.30
N ALA A 84 -15.08 2.87 -4.69
CA ALA A 84 -16.07 3.10 -3.63
C ALA A 84 -15.48 3.90 -2.46
N LEU A 85 -14.27 3.56 -2.03
CA LEU A 85 -13.60 4.24 -0.94
C LEU A 85 -13.32 5.70 -1.28
N THR A 86 -12.99 6.02 -2.52
CA THR A 86 -12.85 7.42 -2.99
C THR A 86 -14.15 8.20 -2.85
N LEU A 87 -15.29 7.58 -3.17
CA LEU A 87 -16.62 8.21 -3.06
C LEU A 87 -17.09 8.37 -1.61
N TYR A 88 -16.79 7.39 -0.76
CA TYR A 88 -17.29 7.32 0.62
C TYR A 88 -16.22 7.67 1.68
N ARG A 89 -15.07 8.24 1.29
CA ARG A 89 -13.91 8.44 2.19
C ARG A 89 -14.18 9.26 3.45
N HIS A 90 -15.12 10.20 3.39
CA HIS A 90 -15.50 11.06 4.53
C HIS A 90 -16.69 10.55 5.34
N GLN A 91 -17.26 9.39 4.98
CA GLN A 91 -18.45 8.83 5.65
C GLN A 91 -18.04 7.75 6.65
N TYR A 92 -17.99 8.11 7.92
CA TYR A 92 -17.79 7.17 9.01
C TYR A 92 -19.12 6.48 9.40
N PRO A 93 -19.16 5.16 9.67
CA PRO A 93 -18.06 4.19 9.64
C PRO A 93 -17.91 3.45 8.29
N VAL A 94 -18.64 3.85 7.24
CA VAL A 94 -18.65 3.18 5.92
C VAL A 94 -17.23 3.09 5.33
N ASN A 95 -16.45 4.16 5.44
CA ASN A 95 -15.06 4.20 4.99
C ASN A 95 -14.17 3.11 5.62
N LEU A 96 -14.42 2.70 6.87
CA LEU A 96 -13.67 1.65 7.55
C LEU A 96 -14.06 0.25 7.06
N TYR A 97 -15.35 0.01 6.80
CA TYR A 97 -15.80 -1.26 6.22
C TYR A 97 -15.25 -1.43 4.81
N LEU A 98 -15.26 -0.36 4.00
CA LEU A 98 -14.65 -0.37 2.66
C LEU A 98 -13.14 -0.60 2.73
N LEU A 99 -12.45 0.05 3.67
CA LEU A 99 -11.01 -0.15 3.89
C LEU A 99 -10.68 -1.59 4.27
N PHE A 100 -11.46 -2.19 5.17
CA PHE A 100 -11.27 -3.58 5.55
C PHE A 100 -11.48 -4.53 4.37
N GLY A 101 -12.59 -4.35 3.62
CA GLY A 101 -12.85 -5.15 2.42
C GLY A 101 -11.74 -5.01 1.38
N PHE A 102 -11.28 -3.79 1.12
CA PHE A 102 -10.17 -3.51 0.20
C PHE A 102 -8.90 -4.25 0.65
N THR A 103 -8.54 -4.10 1.92
CA THR A 103 -7.35 -4.74 2.50
C THR A 103 -7.45 -6.27 2.42
N PHE A 104 -8.63 -6.83 2.69
CA PHE A 104 -8.84 -8.28 2.63
C PHE A 104 -8.69 -8.82 1.20
N LEU A 105 -9.27 -8.15 0.20
CA LEU A 105 -9.12 -8.58 -1.20
C LEU A 105 -7.69 -8.42 -1.71
N GLU A 106 -6.99 -7.37 -1.31
CA GLU A 106 -5.55 -7.25 -1.60
C GLU A 106 -4.75 -8.33 -0.89
N ALA A 107 -5.01 -8.60 0.38
CA ALA A 107 -4.38 -9.69 1.13
C ALA A 107 -4.58 -11.05 0.45
N LEU A 108 -5.77 -11.33 -0.09
CA LEU A 108 -6.04 -12.53 -0.87
C LEU A 108 -5.26 -12.57 -2.18
N THR A 109 -5.19 -11.44 -2.90
CA THR A 109 -4.41 -11.34 -4.15
C THR A 109 -2.95 -11.67 -3.91
N ILE A 110 -2.37 -11.12 -2.84
CA ILE A 110 -0.98 -11.40 -2.45
C ILE A 110 -0.81 -12.82 -1.95
N ALA A 111 -1.72 -13.32 -1.11
CA ALA A 111 -1.68 -14.69 -0.59
C ALA A 111 -1.71 -15.73 -1.70
N ILE A 112 -2.55 -15.55 -2.73
CA ILE A 112 -2.57 -16.41 -3.92
C ILE A 112 -1.28 -16.24 -4.73
N THR A 113 -0.79 -15.01 -4.91
CA THR A 113 0.41 -14.77 -5.71
C THR A 113 1.65 -15.45 -5.11
N VAL A 114 1.81 -15.41 -3.78
CA VAL A 114 2.99 -16.00 -3.13
C VAL A 114 3.02 -17.53 -3.18
N THR A 115 1.88 -18.22 -3.40
CA THR A 115 1.88 -19.69 -3.51
C THR A 115 2.61 -20.23 -4.74
N PHE A 116 2.91 -19.35 -5.71
CA PHE A 116 3.71 -19.66 -6.89
C PHE A 116 5.24 -19.52 -6.66
N TYR A 117 5.67 -19.08 -5.47
CA TYR A 117 7.06 -18.86 -5.13
C TYR A 117 7.50 -19.79 -4.01
N GLU A 118 8.81 -19.97 -3.86
CA GLU A 118 9.37 -20.67 -2.70
C GLU A 118 9.23 -19.84 -1.43
N VAL A 119 8.95 -20.50 -0.30
CA VAL A 119 8.76 -19.83 1.01
C VAL A 119 10.01 -19.05 1.42
N SER A 120 11.20 -19.58 1.14
CA SER A 120 12.49 -18.92 1.39
C SER A 120 12.57 -17.55 0.69
N ILE A 121 12.16 -17.48 -0.58
CA ILE A 121 12.19 -16.28 -1.42
C ILE A 121 11.14 -15.27 -0.94
N VAL A 122 9.94 -15.75 -0.59
CA VAL A 122 8.88 -14.92 -0.01
C VAL A 122 9.34 -14.24 1.27
N LEU A 123 10.00 -14.98 2.17
CA LEU A 123 10.52 -14.43 3.42
C LEU A 123 11.65 -13.41 3.19
N GLN A 124 12.57 -13.70 2.26
CA GLN A 124 13.62 -12.75 1.87
C GLN A 124 13.04 -11.44 1.32
N ALA A 125 12.07 -11.53 0.42
CA ALA A 125 11.39 -10.38 -0.16
C ALA A 125 10.66 -9.56 0.91
N PHE A 126 9.99 -10.22 1.86
CA PHE A 126 9.30 -9.55 2.97
C PHE A 126 10.26 -8.78 3.89
N ILE A 127 11.38 -9.40 4.28
CA ILE A 127 12.40 -8.76 5.12
C ILE A 127 13.02 -7.56 4.39
N LEU A 128 13.36 -7.73 3.12
CA LEU A 128 13.96 -6.66 2.31
C LEU A 128 12.98 -5.49 2.14
N THR A 129 11.72 -5.77 1.82
CA THR A 129 10.67 -4.75 1.67
C THR A 129 10.47 -3.97 2.97
N THR A 130 10.36 -4.67 4.10
CA THR A 130 10.18 -4.04 5.41
C THR A 130 11.36 -3.14 5.76
N THR A 131 12.58 -3.61 5.50
CA THR A 131 13.82 -2.86 5.76
C THR A 131 13.88 -1.59 4.91
N VAL A 132 13.62 -1.71 3.61
CA VAL A 132 13.62 -0.58 2.66
C VAL A 132 12.53 0.42 3.02
N PHE A 133 11.31 -0.05 3.27
CA PHE A 133 10.18 0.81 3.65
C PHE A 133 10.48 1.62 4.91
N LEU A 134 10.97 0.97 5.97
CA LEU A 134 11.33 1.66 7.22
C LEU A 134 12.45 2.67 7.01
N ALA A 135 13.50 2.29 6.28
CA ALA A 135 14.63 3.18 6.00
C ALA A 135 14.20 4.42 5.22
N LEU A 136 13.40 4.25 4.15
CA LEU A 136 12.91 5.35 3.32
C LEU A 136 11.90 6.23 4.06
N THR A 137 11.03 5.63 4.88
CA THR A 137 10.08 6.36 5.73
C THR A 137 10.82 7.26 6.72
N VAL A 138 11.78 6.69 7.47
CA VAL A 138 12.59 7.43 8.44
C VAL A 138 13.39 8.54 7.77
N TYR A 139 14.03 8.24 6.64
CA TYR A 139 14.75 9.24 5.84
C TYR A 139 13.83 10.40 5.44
N THR A 140 12.64 10.09 4.91
CA THR A 140 11.72 11.11 4.41
C THR A 140 11.16 11.98 5.53
N LEU A 141 10.78 11.39 6.66
CA LEU A 141 10.26 12.15 7.82
C LEU A 141 11.32 13.07 8.47
N GLN A 142 12.61 12.76 8.31
CA GLN A 142 13.71 13.59 8.81
C GLN A 142 14.26 14.56 7.76
N SER A 143 13.98 14.34 6.48
CA SER A 143 14.51 15.14 5.38
C SER A 143 13.85 16.51 5.32
N LYS A 144 14.67 17.53 5.03
CA LYS A 144 14.20 18.90 4.74
C LYS A 144 13.94 19.13 3.25
N ARG A 145 14.14 18.10 2.42
CA ARG A 145 13.99 18.20 0.97
C ARG A 145 12.51 18.14 0.59
N ASP A 146 12.10 19.06 -0.29
CA ASP A 146 10.75 19.05 -0.85
C ASP A 146 10.64 18.02 -1.99
N PHE A 147 9.79 17.02 -1.81
CA PHE A 147 9.51 15.99 -2.80
C PHE A 147 8.23 16.27 -3.62
N SER A 148 7.55 17.40 -3.41
CA SER A 148 6.27 17.71 -4.08
C SER A 148 6.36 17.70 -5.61
N LYS A 149 7.55 17.97 -6.18
CA LYS A 149 7.78 18.04 -7.63
C LYS A 149 8.08 16.69 -8.28
N THR A 150 8.26 15.62 -7.52
CA THR A 150 8.59 14.29 -8.08
C THR A 150 7.35 13.51 -8.54
N GLY A 151 6.15 13.91 -8.09
CA GLY A 151 4.91 13.18 -8.36
C GLY A 151 4.61 12.98 -9.85
N ALA A 152 4.79 14.00 -10.69
CA ALA A 152 4.55 13.89 -12.13
C ALA A 152 5.47 12.85 -12.80
N GLY A 153 6.76 12.84 -12.43
CA GLY A 153 7.72 11.86 -12.95
C GLY A 153 7.42 10.43 -12.51
N LEU A 154 7.06 10.24 -11.23
CA LEU A 154 6.66 8.93 -10.71
C LEU A 154 5.39 8.42 -11.40
N PHE A 155 4.40 9.29 -11.60
CA PHE A 155 3.17 8.94 -12.31
C PHE A 155 3.41 8.55 -13.76
N THR A 156 4.30 9.27 -14.47
CA THR A 156 4.71 8.88 -15.83
C THR A 156 5.39 7.51 -15.84
N CYS A 157 6.29 7.24 -14.90
CA CYS A 157 6.97 5.95 -14.79
C CYS A 157 5.98 4.82 -14.47
N LEU A 158 4.96 5.08 -13.65
CA LEU A 158 3.90 4.12 -13.35
C LEU A 158 3.12 3.73 -14.60
N TRP A 159 2.73 4.70 -15.45
CA TRP A 159 2.09 4.39 -16.72
C TRP A 159 2.96 3.56 -17.65
N ILE A 160 4.25 3.88 -17.75
CA ILE A 160 5.20 3.09 -18.53
C ILE A 160 5.23 1.65 -18.01
N LEU A 161 5.31 1.46 -16.69
CA LEU A 161 5.33 0.14 -16.05
C LEU A 161 4.03 -0.64 -16.32
N LEU A 162 2.88 0.00 -16.21
CA LEU A 162 1.58 -0.61 -16.49
C LEU A 162 1.45 -1.04 -17.95
N LEU A 163 1.77 -0.16 -18.90
CA LEU A 163 1.71 -0.48 -20.33
C LEU A 163 2.69 -1.59 -20.70
N THR A 164 3.91 -1.56 -20.13
CA THR A 164 4.90 -2.62 -20.35
C THR A 164 4.43 -3.96 -19.77
N SER A 165 3.73 -3.94 -18.62
CA SER A 165 3.14 -5.15 -18.02
C SER A 165 2.06 -5.77 -18.90
N ILE A 166 1.28 -4.96 -19.63
CA ILE A 166 0.31 -5.43 -20.63
C ILE A 166 1.03 -6.01 -21.85
N LEU A 167 2.09 -5.35 -22.35
CA LEU A 167 2.87 -5.84 -23.49
C LEU A 167 3.55 -7.19 -23.21
N LYS A 168 3.93 -7.46 -21.95
CA LYS A 168 4.48 -8.75 -21.51
C LYS A 168 3.54 -9.93 -21.81
N LEU A 169 2.23 -9.71 -21.88
CA LEU A 169 1.25 -10.75 -22.25
C LEU A 169 1.45 -11.27 -23.67
N PHE A 170 2.02 -10.46 -24.57
CA PHE A 170 2.30 -10.82 -25.96
C PHE A 170 3.76 -11.20 -26.19
N PHE A 171 4.68 -10.58 -25.44
CA PHE A 171 6.13 -10.77 -25.59
C PHE A 171 6.76 -11.18 -24.26
N ASN A 172 6.84 -12.49 -24.02
CA ASN A 172 7.44 -13.03 -22.79
C ASN A 172 8.96 -13.19 -22.96
N ASN A 173 9.75 -12.39 -22.23
CA ASN A 173 11.21 -12.46 -22.22
C ASN A 173 11.71 -12.29 -20.78
N GLU A 174 12.55 -13.23 -20.32
CA GLU A 174 13.11 -13.25 -18.97
C GLU A 174 13.92 -11.99 -18.62
N VAL A 175 14.67 -11.44 -19.57
CA VAL A 175 15.44 -10.19 -19.38
C VAL A 175 14.49 -9.01 -19.19
N VAL A 176 13.41 -8.96 -19.97
CA VAL A 176 12.40 -7.91 -19.85
C VAL A 176 11.69 -8.00 -18.50
N GLU A 177 11.38 -9.21 -18.03
CA GLU A 177 10.82 -9.43 -16.70
C GLU A 177 11.74 -8.93 -15.58
N LEU A 178 13.03 -9.24 -15.65
CA LEU A 178 14.02 -8.76 -14.69
C LEU A 178 14.09 -7.22 -14.66
N VAL A 179 14.13 -6.59 -15.84
CA VAL A 179 14.18 -5.13 -15.97
C VAL A 179 12.93 -4.49 -15.39
N ILE A 180 11.74 -5.03 -15.68
CA ILE A 180 10.47 -4.54 -15.12
C ILE A 180 10.45 -4.71 -13.60
N ALA A 181 10.93 -5.84 -13.08
CA ALA A 181 11.02 -6.08 -11.65
C ALA A 181 11.92 -5.05 -10.95
N ALA A 182 13.13 -4.83 -11.47
CA ALA A 182 14.07 -3.85 -10.92
C ALA A 182 13.56 -2.40 -11.03
N ALA A 183 13.04 -2.02 -12.21
CA ALA A 183 12.49 -0.68 -12.43
C ALA A 183 11.27 -0.43 -11.54
N GLY A 184 10.39 -1.42 -11.37
CA GLY A 184 9.26 -1.34 -10.46
C GLY A 184 9.67 -1.20 -9.00
N ALA A 185 10.64 -1.99 -8.54
CA ALA A 185 11.14 -1.85 -7.17
C ALA A 185 11.69 -0.44 -6.89
N LEU A 186 12.48 0.12 -7.81
CA LEU A 186 12.97 1.51 -7.69
C LEU A 186 11.85 2.54 -7.75
N LEU A 187 10.85 2.32 -8.62
CA LEU A 187 9.70 3.21 -8.74
C LEU A 187 8.89 3.27 -7.44
N PHE A 188 8.57 2.12 -6.85
CA PHE A 188 7.83 2.08 -5.59
C PHE A 188 8.66 2.54 -4.39
N CYS A 189 9.99 2.41 -4.41
CA CYS A 189 10.85 3.15 -3.47
C CYS A 189 10.66 4.67 -3.60
N GLY A 190 10.56 5.18 -4.84
CA GLY A 190 10.26 6.59 -5.11
C GLY A 190 8.88 7.02 -4.61
N PHE A 191 7.85 6.18 -4.80
CA PHE A 191 6.51 6.42 -4.27
C PHE A 191 6.49 6.44 -2.74
N ILE A 192 7.19 5.52 -2.04
CA ILE A 192 7.28 5.55 -0.57
C ILE A 192 7.81 6.90 -0.06
N ILE A 193 8.86 7.44 -0.70
CA ILE A 193 9.40 8.77 -0.36
C ILE A 193 8.36 9.86 -0.65
N TYR A 194 7.75 9.82 -1.83
CA TYR A 194 6.78 10.83 -2.26
C TYR A 194 5.53 10.84 -1.37
N ASP A 195 4.94 9.69 -1.10
CA ASP A 195 3.71 9.54 -0.32
C ASP A 195 3.96 9.77 1.17
N THR A 196 5.12 9.38 1.71
CA THR A 196 5.52 9.77 3.07
C THR A 196 5.67 11.30 3.20
N HIS A 197 6.19 11.96 2.17
CA HIS A 197 6.26 13.42 2.15
C HIS A 197 4.88 14.08 2.00
N LEU A 198 4.02 13.55 1.12
CA LEU A 198 2.65 14.01 0.87
C LEU A 198 1.79 13.90 2.14
N LEU A 199 1.93 12.79 2.86
CA LEU A 199 1.28 12.49 4.13
C LEU A 199 1.46 13.63 5.14
N MET A 200 2.64 14.24 5.19
CA MET A 200 2.94 15.33 6.11
C MET A 200 2.53 16.71 5.56
N HIS A 201 2.80 16.97 4.29
CA HIS A 201 2.79 18.35 3.77
C HIS A 201 1.56 18.72 2.94
N LYS A 202 0.69 17.75 2.59
CA LYS A 202 -0.49 17.99 1.74
C LYS A 202 -1.80 17.48 2.32
N LEU A 203 -1.76 16.40 3.10
CA LEU A 203 -2.99 15.82 3.64
C LEU A 203 -3.49 16.59 4.87
N SER A 204 -4.81 16.62 5.02
CA SER A 204 -5.47 16.99 6.28
C SER A 204 -5.37 15.84 7.29
N PRO A 205 -5.33 16.11 8.62
CA PRO A 205 -5.39 15.07 9.65
C PRO A 205 -6.59 14.11 9.55
N GLU A 206 -7.64 14.47 8.81
CA GLU A 206 -8.79 13.60 8.57
C GLU A 206 -8.55 12.55 7.46
N GLU A 207 -7.54 12.74 6.61
CA GLU A 207 -7.28 11.90 5.43
C GLU A 207 -6.38 10.68 5.72
N TYR A 208 -6.38 10.20 6.97
CA TYR A 208 -5.53 9.10 7.41
C TYR A 208 -5.79 7.78 6.67
N ILE A 209 -7.00 7.56 6.17
CA ILE A 209 -7.35 6.36 5.37
C ILE A 209 -6.63 6.40 4.02
N LEU A 210 -6.64 7.55 3.35
CA LEU A 210 -5.98 7.71 2.05
C LEU A 210 -4.46 7.52 2.21
N ALA A 211 -3.89 8.13 3.25
CA ALA A 211 -2.48 7.97 3.57
C ALA A 211 -2.09 6.50 3.78
N ALA A 212 -2.91 5.75 4.52
CA ALA A 212 -2.67 4.33 4.78
C ALA A 212 -2.78 3.48 3.50
N ILE A 213 -3.78 3.74 2.65
CA ILE A 213 -3.95 3.00 1.38
C ILE A 213 -2.78 3.21 0.43
N ASN A 214 -2.32 4.46 0.27
CA ASN A 214 -1.19 4.77 -0.61
C ASN A 214 0.08 4.04 -0.14
N LEU A 215 0.44 4.19 1.14
CA LEU A 215 1.61 3.50 1.70
C LEU A 215 1.47 1.97 1.65
N TYR A 216 0.26 1.43 1.85
CA TYR A 216 0.01 0.00 1.73
C TYR A 216 0.26 -0.50 0.31
N LEU A 217 -0.29 0.19 -0.71
CA LEU A 217 -0.07 -0.16 -2.11
C LEU A 217 1.41 -0.04 -2.50
N ASP A 218 2.13 0.96 -2.01
CA ASP A 218 3.55 1.10 -2.24
C ASP A 218 4.35 -0.08 -1.69
N ILE A 219 4.07 -0.49 -0.45
CA ILE A 219 4.72 -1.64 0.19
C ILE A 219 4.41 -2.93 -0.59
N ILE A 220 3.14 -3.17 -0.92
CA ILE A 220 2.72 -4.40 -1.60
C ILE A 220 3.36 -4.49 -2.99
N ASN A 221 3.38 -3.40 -3.74
CA ASN A 221 4.00 -3.41 -5.06
C ASN A 221 5.52 -3.53 -4.99
N LEU A 222 6.17 -2.84 -4.05
CA LEU A 222 7.60 -3.03 -3.78
C LEU A 222 7.90 -4.50 -3.45
N PHE A 223 7.10 -5.12 -2.58
CA PHE A 223 7.21 -6.54 -2.24
C PHE A 223 7.10 -7.44 -3.47
N LEU A 224 6.08 -7.28 -4.30
CA LEU A 224 5.90 -8.09 -5.51
C LEU A 224 7.05 -7.94 -6.51
N HIS A 225 7.58 -6.72 -6.66
CA HIS A 225 8.72 -6.47 -7.55
C HIS A 225 10.02 -7.07 -7.01
N LEU A 226 10.29 -6.95 -5.71
CA LEU A 226 11.44 -7.59 -5.07
C LEU A 226 11.32 -9.12 -5.06
N LEU A 227 10.12 -9.66 -4.86
CA LEU A 227 9.83 -11.09 -4.93
C LEU A 227 10.20 -11.66 -6.31
N ARG A 228 9.75 -11.01 -7.39
CA ARG A 228 10.08 -11.40 -8.77
C ARG A 228 11.58 -11.29 -9.07
N LEU A 229 12.24 -10.26 -8.53
CA LEU A 229 13.67 -10.04 -8.73
C LEU A 229 14.52 -11.12 -8.02
N LEU A 230 14.17 -11.47 -6.78
CA LEU A 230 14.84 -12.54 -6.04
C LEU A 230 14.60 -13.92 -6.67
N GLU A 231 13.38 -14.19 -7.13
CA GLU A 231 13.05 -15.39 -7.89
C GLU A 231 13.93 -15.54 -9.14
N ALA A 232 14.09 -14.46 -9.91
CA ALA A 232 14.90 -14.48 -11.12
C ALA A 232 16.40 -14.70 -10.84
N PHE A 233 16.89 -14.28 -9.67
CA PHE A 233 18.28 -14.52 -9.26
C PHE A 233 18.52 -15.93 -8.75
N ASN A 234 17.52 -16.56 -8.12
CA ASN A 234 17.64 -17.94 -7.61
C ASN A 234 17.43 -19.01 -8.69
N LYS A 235 16.85 -18.65 -9.84
CA LYS A 235 16.70 -19.54 -11.01
C LYS A 235 17.99 -19.74 -11.82
N LYS A 236 19.06 -19.00 -11.52
CA LYS A 236 20.38 -19.14 -12.15
C LYS A 236 21.34 -19.93 -11.28
#